data_AF-A0A147BL93-F1
#
_entry.id   AF-A0A147BL93-F1
#
_cell.length_a   1.000
_cell.length_b   1.000
_cell.length_c   1.000
_cell.angle_alpha   90.00
_cell.angle_beta   90.00
_cell.angle_gamma   90.00
#
_symmetry.space_group_name_H-M   'P 1'
#
loop_
_entity.id
_entity.type
_entity.pdbx_description
1 polymer ?
#
loop_
_entity_poly.entity_id
_entity_poly.type
_entity_poly.pdbx_seq_one_letter_code
_entity_poly.pdbx_strand_id
1 'polypeptide(L)' 'EASRKEHCLTTCEKVHTDERPFRCLECPKSFRTKPSLRVHEKSYSDERPFRCPYCPKAFQTKPWLTEHK' A
#
# COMPACT_ATOMS: atom_id res chain seq x y z
N GLU A 1 36.49 15.84 -11.62
CA GLU A 1 35.19 15.15 -11.76
C GLU A 1 34.21 15.66 -10.72
N ALA A 2 33.15 16.37 -11.11
CA ALA A 2 32.03 16.69 -10.23
C ALA A 2 30.79 16.91 -11.10
N SER A 3 30.20 15.80 -11.53
CA SER A 3 29.01 15.78 -12.38
C SER A 3 27.76 16.12 -11.57
N ARG A 4 27.20 17.31 -11.86
CA ARG A 4 25.76 17.62 -11.97
C ARG A 4 24.84 17.28 -10.77
N LYS A 5 24.21 18.31 -10.20
CA LYS A 5 22.82 18.71 -10.51
C LYS A 5 22.36 19.84 -9.58
N GLU A 6 22.66 21.06 -10.00
CA GLU A 6 21.98 22.27 -9.56
C GLU A 6 20.61 22.34 -10.26
N HIS A 7 19.58 21.68 -9.69
CA HIS A 7 18.18 21.95 -10.04
C HIS A 7 17.23 21.34 -9.00
N CYS A 8 16.98 22.05 -7.89
CA CYS A 8 15.64 22.15 -7.28
C CYS A 8 15.64 23.15 -6.09
N LEU A 9 15.49 24.45 -6.34
CA LEU A 9 15.47 25.46 -5.26
C LEU A 9 14.10 26.10 -4.98
N THR A 10 13.03 25.74 -5.68
CA THR A 10 11.69 26.32 -5.41
C THR A 10 10.49 25.44 -5.79
N THR A 11 10.71 24.21 -6.28
CA THR A 11 9.62 23.30 -6.69
C THR A 11 9.68 21.94 -6.00
N CYS A 12 10.75 21.64 -5.24
CA CYS A 12 10.89 20.37 -4.52
C CYS A 12 9.86 20.23 -3.38
N GLU A 13 9.33 21.35 -2.87
CA GLU A 13 8.38 21.32 -1.74
C GLU A 13 6.99 20.83 -2.13
N LYS A 14 6.65 20.73 -3.42
CA LYS A 14 5.32 20.27 -3.87
C LYS A 14 5.26 18.80 -4.28
N VAL A 15 6.38 18.09 -4.39
CA VAL A 15 6.42 16.76 -5.02
C VAL A 15 6.77 15.63 -4.03
N HIS A 16 6.98 15.94 -2.75
CA HIS A 16 7.11 14.91 -1.71
C HIS A 16 6.14 15.09 -0.54
N THR A 17 4.95 15.62 -0.79
CA THR A 17 3.81 15.32 0.07
C THR A 17 3.39 13.88 -0.21
N ASP A 18 4.15 12.91 0.31
CA ASP A 18 3.63 11.57 0.58
C ASP A 18 2.65 11.67 1.77
N GLU A 19 1.70 12.61 1.66
CA GLU A 19 0.61 12.81 2.59
C GLU A 19 -0.24 11.55 2.50
N ARG A 20 0.06 10.68 3.45
CA ARG A 20 -0.67 9.46 3.70
C ARG A 20 -1.52 9.71 4.94
N PRO A 21 -2.67 10.39 4.78
CA PRO A 21 -3.52 10.76 5.91
C PRO A 21 -4.06 9.52 6.64
N PHE A 22 -4.09 8.37 5.97
CA PHE A 22 -4.58 7.11 6.53
C PHE A 22 -3.43 6.34 7.18
N ARG A 23 -3.17 6.59 8.46
CA ARG A 23 -2.17 5.86 9.25
C ARG A 23 -2.76 4.57 9.83
N CYS A 24 -1.96 3.50 9.85
CA CYS A 24 -2.29 2.30 10.60
C CYS A 24 -2.02 2.54 12.10
N LEU A 25 -2.87 2.02 12.97
CA LEU A 25 -2.68 2.10 14.42
C LEU A 25 -1.76 1.00 14.97
N GLU A 26 -1.70 -0.14 14.28
CA GLU A 26 -0.91 -1.32 14.68
C GLU A 26 0.55 -1.28 14.18
N CYS A 27 0.90 -0.39 13.24
CA CYS A 27 2.28 -0.23 12.76
C CYS A 27 2.54 1.15 12.16
N PRO A 28 3.82 1.54 11.92
CA PRO A 28 4.15 2.86 11.40
C PRO A 28 3.83 3.07 9.90
N LYS A 29 3.13 2.13 9.24
CA LYS A 29 2.72 2.28 7.84
C LYS A 29 1.56 3.25 7.71
N SER A 30 1.61 4.04 6.65
CA SER A 30 0.55 4.95 6.25
C SER A 30 0.18 4.72 4.78
N PHE A 31 -1.03 5.11 4.40
CA PHE A 31 -1.61 4.90 3.08
C PHE A 31 -2.23 6.18 2.53
N ARG A 32 -2.22 6.31 1.20
CA ARG A 32 -2.82 7.44 0.49
C ARG A 32 -4.34 7.34 0.38
N THR A 33 -4.90 6.14 0.53
CA THR A 33 -6.35 5.91 0.43
C THR A 33 -6.88 5.04 1.57
N LYS A 34 -8.12 5.30 1.98
CA LYS A 34 -8.83 4.49 2.99
C LYS A 34 -9.00 3.02 2.60
N PRO A 35 -9.32 2.66 1.33
CA PRO A 35 -9.37 1.26 0.91
C PRO A 35 -8.04 0.54 1.08
N SER A 36 -6.91 1.19 0.76
CA SER A 36 -5.58 0.61 0.96
C SER A 36 -5.27 0.37 2.44
N LEU A 37 -5.61 1.32 3.32
CA LEU A 37 -5.49 1.12 4.77
C LEU A 37 -6.34 -0.06 5.24
N ARG A 38 -7.61 -0.14 4.84
CA ARG A 38 -8.51 -1.23 5.26
C ARG A 38 -8.03 -2.61 4.83
N VAL A 39 -7.46 -2.72 3.62
CA VAL A 39 -6.84 -3.96 3.14
C VAL A 39 -5.62 -4.31 3.98
N HIS A 40 -4.77 -3.32 4.28
CA HIS A 40 -3.61 -3.50 5.14
C HIS A 40 -4.01 -3.92 6.56
N GLU A 41 -5.04 -3.32 7.14
CA GLU A 41 -5.54 -3.71 8.47
C GLU A 41 -6.01 -5.17 8.49
N LYS A 42 -6.62 -5.62 7.39
CA LYS A 42 -7.00 -7.03 7.21
C LYS A 42 -5.80 -7.97 7.07
N SER A 43 -4.58 -7.45 6.97
CA SER A 43 -3.37 -8.28 6.99
C SER A 43 -2.93 -8.71 8.38
N TYR A 44 -3.32 -7.97 9.42
CA TYR A 44 -3.14 -8.40 10.81
C TYR A 44 -4.13 -9.49 11.20
N SER A 45 -5.31 -9.46 10.60
CA SER A 45 -6.28 -10.53 10.74
C SER A 45 -5.90 -11.67 9.80
N ASP A 46 -5.65 -12.87 10.32
CA ASP A 46 -5.49 -14.09 9.50
C ASP A 46 -6.77 -14.51 8.75
N GLU A 47 -7.81 -13.67 8.80
CA GLU A 47 -9.05 -13.81 8.06
C GLU A 47 -8.82 -13.65 6.55
N ARG A 48 -8.78 -14.79 5.86
CA ARG A 48 -8.72 -14.89 4.40
C ARG A 48 -10.08 -15.37 3.87
N PRO A 49 -11.08 -14.48 3.74
CA PRO A 49 -12.42 -14.88 3.31
C PRO A 49 -12.49 -15.25 1.83
N PHE A 50 -11.49 -14.87 1.02
CA PHE A 50 -11.50 -15.13 -0.42
C PHE A 50 -10.69 -16.41 -0.72
N ARG A 51 -11.36 -17.56 -0.72
CA ARG A 51 -10.74 -18.86 -1.04
C ARG A 51 -10.77 -19.12 -2.55
N CYS A 52 -9.68 -19.66 -3.08
CA CYS A 52 -9.67 -20.18 -4.44
C CYS A 52 -10.47 -21.49 -4.48
N PRO A 53 -11.39 -21.68 -5.45
CA PRO A 53 -12.15 -22.92 -5.56
C PRO A 53 -11.31 -24.10 -6.11
N TYR A 54 -10.16 -23.81 -6.72
CA TYR A 54 -9.31 -24.82 -7.38
C TYR A 54 -8.08 -25.22 -6.57
N CYS A 55 -7.74 -24.50 -5.50
CA CYS A 55 -6.56 -24.77 -4.69
C CYS A 55 -6.77 -24.35 -3.22
N PRO A 56 -5.95 -24.82 -2.26
CA PRO A 56 -6.12 -24.50 -0.84
C PRO A 56 -5.71 -23.07 -0.46
N LYS A 57 -5.39 -22.20 -1.42
CA LYS A 57 -4.96 -20.82 -1.14
C LYS A 57 -6.16 -19.93 -0.82
N ALA A 58 -5.97 -19.08 0.17
CA ALA A 58 -6.94 -18.08 0.58
C ALA A 58 -6.29 -16.68 0.63
N PHE A 59 -7.04 -15.67 0.20
CA PHE A 59 -6.62 -14.29 0.03
C PHE A 59 -7.41 -13.37 0.93
N GLN A 60 -6.79 -12.27 1.34
CA GLN A 60 -7.42 -11.22 2.16
C GLN A 60 -8.32 -10.30 1.32
N THR A 61 -8.10 -10.24 -0.01
CA THR A 61 -8.84 -9.37 -0.92
C THR A 61 -9.23 -10.07 -2.24
N LYS A 62 -10.32 -9.60 -2.85
CA LYS A 62 -10.77 -10.02 -4.20
C LYS A 62 -9.71 -9.83 -5.30
N PRO A 63 -9.05 -8.66 -5.46
CA PRO A 63 -8.08 -8.48 -6.53
C PRO A 63 -6.93 -9.49 -6.48
N TRP A 64 -6.47 -9.87 -5.28
CA TRP A 64 -5.44 -10.91 -5.14
C TRP A 64 -5.95 -12.30 -5.55
N LEU A 65 -7.21 -12.62 -5.28
CA LEU A 65 -7.83 -13.85 -5.80
C LEU A 65 -8.00 -13.79 -7.33
N THR A 66 -8.41 -12.65 -7.89
CA THR A 66 -8.61 -12.49 -9.34
C THR A 66 -7.30 -12.60 -10.12
N GLU A 67 -6.20 -12.08 -9.58
CA GLU A 67 -4.86 -12.22 -10.15
C GLU A 67 -4.31 -13.64 -10.01
N HIS A 68 -4.72 -14.35 -8.95
CA HIS A 68 -4.37 -15.74 -8.68
C HIS A 68 -5.12 -16.76 -9.57
N LYS A 69 -5.08 -16.61 -10.89
CA LYS A 69 -5.65 -17.61 -11.80
C LYS A 69 -5.00 -18.99 -11.64
#